data_AF-A0A1V5KNF3-F1
#
_entry.id   AF-A0A1V5KNF3-F1
#
_cell.length_a   1.000
_cell.length_b   1.000
_cell.length_c   1.000
_cell.angle_alpha   90.00
_cell.angle_beta   90.00
_cell.angle_gamma   90.00
#
_symmetry.space_group_name_H-M   'P 1'
#
loop_
_entity.id
_entity.type
_entity.pdbx_description
1 polymer ?
#
loop_
_entity_poly.entity_id
_entity_poly.type
_entity_poly.pdbx_seq_one_letter_code
_entity_poly.pdbx_strand_id
1 'polypeptide(L)'
;MDLFTDCPGRERSGWLCDSYFTSRVALDLCGHTAVEKNFLENFLLATHFPGLPKGMLPMCYPADHPDGNFIPNWALWFVVQLEEYQARSGDRALVQALQPRVDSLFSYLAKLKNSDGLLEKLPAWVFVEWSEANNFVQDVNYPSNMLYAGALDVAGRLYGRSDYSQQADAVREAVRRQSFDGEFFVDNAVRGQDGLKVTRNRSEACQYYAFYFGVATPESHADLWQKLVKEFGPKRKQTNAYPQVHPANTFIGDYLRLELLSRAGLVQQILSESKDFFLYMAERTGTLWENRGTNASTNHGFASHIAHILVRDVLGVRTLDIPNKKMVLRLAPVPLDWCEARLPLPDGQLSVRWWYEQGVQKHEVICPQGWVVEE
;
A
#
# COMPACT_ATOMS: atom_id res chain seq x y z
N MET A 1 6.92 -7.47 21.06
CA MET A 1 5.53 -7.18 20.66
C MET A 1 5.07 -8.31 19.78
N ASP A 2 3.85 -8.76 19.99
CA ASP A 2 3.21 -9.92 19.37
C ASP A 2 2.44 -9.56 18.08
N LEU A 3 2.27 -8.26 17.79
CA LEU A 3 1.54 -7.74 16.63
C LEU A 3 2.27 -6.55 15.99
N PHE A 4 1.91 -6.23 14.74
CA PHE A 4 2.29 -4.98 14.10
C PHE A 4 1.44 -3.84 14.64
N THR A 5 1.96 -3.11 15.63
CA THR A 5 1.27 -1.94 16.16
C THR A 5 1.56 -0.70 15.32
N ASP A 6 0.59 0.22 15.23
CA ASP A 6 0.77 1.57 14.68
C ASP A 6 1.98 2.29 15.29
N CYS A 7 2.00 2.47 16.61
CA CYS A 7 3.06 3.18 17.31
C CYS A 7 3.30 2.59 18.71
N PRO A 8 4.52 2.72 19.27
CA PRO A 8 4.81 2.22 20.62
C PRO A 8 4.34 3.18 21.72
N GLY A 9 3.95 4.41 21.37
CA GLY A 9 3.62 5.46 22.33
C GLY A 9 2.15 5.44 22.74
N ARG A 10 1.28 5.80 21.79
CA ARG A 10 -0.12 6.20 22.02
C ARG A 10 -1.11 5.03 21.98
N GLU A 11 -1.26 4.37 20.83
CA GLU A 11 -2.37 3.43 20.62
C GLU A 11 -1.95 1.96 20.72
N ARG A 12 -0.74 1.61 20.25
CA ARG A 12 -0.17 0.25 20.31
C ARG A 12 -1.12 -0.81 19.74
N SER A 13 -1.82 -0.46 18.66
CA SER A 13 -2.95 -1.21 18.12
C SER A 13 -2.63 -1.76 16.73
N GLY A 14 -3.15 -2.95 16.43
CA GLY A 14 -2.92 -3.65 15.16
C GLY A 14 -3.79 -3.11 14.02
N TRP A 15 -3.45 -1.96 13.45
CA TRP A 15 -4.23 -1.34 12.38
C TRP A 15 -4.03 -2.05 11.02
N LEU A 16 -5.13 -2.34 10.33
CA LEU A 16 -5.12 -3.17 9.12
C LEU A 16 -4.28 -2.60 7.97
N CYS A 17 -4.45 -1.32 7.59
CA CYS A 17 -3.64 -0.75 6.52
C CYS A 17 -2.15 -0.63 6.91
N ASP A 18 -1.87 -0.30 8.15
CA ASP A 18 -0.52 -0.15 8.69
C ASP A 18 0.23 -1.47 8.63
N SER A 19 -0.46 -2.57 8.93
CA SER A 19 0.09 -3.92 8.88
C SER A 19 0.50 -4.33 7.46
N TYR A 20 -0.21 -3.86 6.42
CA TYR A 20 0.19 -4.09 5.02
C TYR A 20 1.58 -3.55 4.72
N PHE A 21 1.86 -2.30 5.10
CA PHE A 21 3.17 -1.69 4.88
C PHE A 21 4.24 -2.23 5.83
N THR A 22 3.90 -2.43 7.11
CA THR A 22 4.82 -2.93 8.13
C THR A 22 5.26 -4.37 7.84
N SER A 23 4.37 -5.22 7.32
CA SER A 23 4.67 -6.62 7.03
C SER A 23 5.74 -6.82 5.96
N ARG A 24 5.81 -5.92 4.96
CA ARG A 24 6.80 -5.98 3.88
C ARG A 24 8.22 -5.86 4.42
N VAL A 25 8.45 -4.86 5.26
CA VAL A 25 9.76 -4.62 5.90
C VAL A 25 10.04 -5.59 7.05
N ALA A 26 9.01 -6.09 7.74
CA ALA A 26 9.21 -7.10 8.79
C ALA A 26 9.90 -8.35 8.23
N LEU A 27 9.60 -8.75 6.99
CA LEU A 27 10.32 -9.84 6.33
C LEU A 27 11.79 -9.48 6.10
N ASP A 28 12.09 -8.30 5.57
CA ASP A 28 13.46 -7.87 5.27
C ASP A 28 14.34 -7.81 6.53
N LEU A 29 13.75 -7.42 7.66
CA LEU A 29 14.48 -7.21 8.93
C LEU A 29 14.54 -8.45 9.81
N CYS A 30 13.59 -9.37 9.71
CA CYS A 30 13.50 -10.54 10.60
C CYS A 30 13.68 -11.88 9.88
N GLY A 31 13.56 -11.92 8.55
CA GLY A 31 13.71 -13.14 7.74
C GLY A 31 12.54 -14.12 7.84
N HIS A 32 11.43 -13.74 8.47
CA HIS A 32 10.26 -14.61 8.66
C HIS A 32 8.96 -13.81 8.82
N THR A 33 7.82 -14.47 8.64
CA THR A 33 6.48 -13.85 8.71
C THR A 33 5.71 -14.15 10.01
N ALA A 34 6.38 -14.60 11.09
CA ALA A 34 5.71 -15.06 12.31
C ALA A 34 4.72 -14.04 12.92
N VAL A 35 5.11 -12.76 13.00
CA VAL A 35 4.24 -11.69 13.52
C VAL A 35 3.06 -11.41 12.57
N GLU A 36 3.30 -11.45 11.26
CA GLU A 36 2.24 -11.29 10.26
C GLU A 36 1.23 -12.45 10.33
N LYS A 37 1.72 -13.69 10.47
CA LYS A 37 0.89 -14.87 10.68
C LYS A 37 0.01 -14.71 11.91
N ASN A 38 0.61 -14.35 13.06
CA ASN A 38 -0.13 -14.13 14.29
C ASN A 38 -1.21 -13.05 14.11
N PHE A 39 -0.86 -11.95 13.44
CA PHE A 39 -1.80 -10.87 13.14
C PHE A 39 -3.00 -11.34 12.31
N LEU A 40 -2.78 -12.04 11.20
CA LEU A 40 -3.86 -12.53 10.33
C LEU A 40 -4.68 -13.67 10.96
N GLU A 41 -4.03 -14.55 11.72
CA GLU A 41 -4.67 -15.67 12.41
C GLU A 41 -5.69 -15.19 13.45
N ASN A 42 -5.43 -14.05 14.11
CA ASN A 42 -6.42 -13.42 15.00
C ASN A 42 -7.75 -13.14 14.27
N PHE A 43 -7.72 -12.63 13.03
CA PHE A 43 -8.95 -12.42 12.24
C PHE A 43 -9.60 -13.72 11.77
N LEU A 44 -8.84 -14.80 11.62
CA LEU A 44 -9.39 -16.13 11.34
C LEU A 44 -10.14 -16.68 12.55
N LEU A 45 -9.50 -16.65 13.73
CA LEU A 45 -10.00 -17.28 14.96
C LEU A 45 -11.21 -16.57 15.57
N ALA A 46 -11.38 -15.26 15.31
CA ALA A 46 -12.49 -14.49 15.83
C ALA A 46 -13.85 -15.02 15.32
N THR A 47 -14.71 -15.52 16.21
CA THR A 47 -16.05 -16.01 15.80
C THR A 47 -16.96 -14.88 15.34
N HIS A 48 -16.84 -13.70 15.94
CA HIS A 48 -17.54 -12.47 15.58
C HIS A 48 -16.76 -11.25 16.10
N PHE A 49 -17.08 -10.08 15.57
CA PHE A 49 -16.54 -8.79 16.03
C PHE A 49 -17.69 -7.98 16.66
N PRO A 50 -17.76 -7.88 17.99
CA PRO A 50 -18.83 -7.16 18.68
C PRO A 50 -18.95 -5.71 18.21
N GLY A 51 -20.19 -5.21 18.09
CA GLY A 51 -20.47 -3.83 17.70
C GLY A 51 -20.38 -3.54 16.19
N LEU A 52 -19.83 -4.45 15.39
CA LEU A 52 -19.69 -4.26 13.94
C LEU A 52 -20.83 -4.90 13.15
N PRO A 53 -21.20 -4.33 11.99
CA PRO A 53 -22.12 -4.98 11.06
C PRO A 53 -21.60 -6.36 10.63
N LYS A 54 -22.52 -7.32 10.43
CA LYS A 54 -22.17 -8.67 9.96
C LYS A 54 -21.36 -8.60 8.67
N GLY A 55 -20.13 -9.13 8.72
CA GLY A 55 -19.18 -9.21 7.61
C GLY A 55 -18.11 -8.13 7.61
N MET A 56 -18.28 -7.04 8.37
CA MET A 56 -17.24 -6.02 8.50
C MET A 56 -16.10 -6.50 9.40
N LEU A 57 -14.90 -5.98 9.14
CA LEU A 57 -13.71 -6.21 9.96
C LEU A 57 -13.43 -4.99 10.85
N PRO A 58 -12.92 -5.20 12.07
CA PRO A 58 -12.44 -4.10 12.90
C PRO A 58 -11.25 -3.41 12.24
N MET A 59 -11.16 -2.08 12.41
CA MET A 59 -10.05 -1.28 11.87
C MET A 59 -8.71 -1.58 12.55
N CYS A 60 -8.75 -2.02 13.82
CA CYS A 60 -7.62 -2.52 14.58
C CYS A 60 -8.00 -3.81 15.33
N TYR A 61 -7.13 -4.84 15.28
CA TYR A 61 -7.39 -6.11 15.98
C TYR A 61 -6.12 -6.95 16.18
N PRO A 62 -6.04 -7.73 17.27
CA PRO A 62 -6.84 -7.60 18.48
C PRO A 62 -6.57 -6.25 19.17
N ALA A 63 -7.62 -5.62 19.68
CA ALA A 63 -7.55 -4.33 20.35
C ALA A 63 -8.75 -4.15 21.28
N ASP A 64 -8.55 -3.43 22.39
CA ASP A 64 -9.62 -3.01 23.31
C ASP A 64 -10.34 -1.76 22.78
N HIS A 65 -10.86 -1.85 21.55
CA HIS A 65 -11.57 -0.77 20.87
C HIS A 65 -12.99 -1.18 20.38
N PRO A 66 -13.89 -1.67 21.26
CA PRO A 66 -15.22 -2.14 20.87
C PRO A 66 -16.26 -0.99 20.79
N ASP A 67 -15.92 0.12 20.12
CA ASP A 67 -16.80 1.30 20.01
C ASP A 67 -17.81 1.21 18.85
N GLY A 68 -17.76 0.13 18.07
CA GLY A 68 -18.61 -0.09 16.89
C GLY A 68 -18.18 0.70 15.66
N ASN A 69 -17.07 1.44 15.73
CA ASN A 69 -16.52 2.17 14.59
C ASN A 69 -15.63 1.26 13.74
N PHE A 70 -15.51 1.58 12.45
CA PHE A 70 -14.69 0.85 11.50
C PHE A 70 -14.28 1.74 10.33
N ILE A 71 -13.25 1.30 9.60
CA ILE A 71 -12.80 1.91 8.36
C ILE A 71 -12.99 0.90 7.22
N PRO A 72 -13.96 1.10 6.32
CA PRO A 72 -14.19 0.18 5.19
C PRO A 72 -12.93 -0.05 4.34
N ASN A 73 -12.15 1.01 4.13
CA ASN A 73 -10.91 0.94 3.34
C ASN A 73 -9.86 0.05 4.01
N TRP A 74 -9.80 -0.01 5.34
CA TRP A 74 -8.83 -0.84 6.07
C TRP A 74 -9.18 -2.32 5.93
N ALA A 75 -10.47 -2.64 5.96
CA ALA A 75 -10.95 -3.99 5.67
C ALA A 75 -10.60 -4.42 4.23
N LEU A 76 -10.55 -3.49 3.27
CA LEU A 76 -10.09 -3.79 1.91
C LEU A 76 -8.57 -3.99 1.84
N TRP A 77 -7.78 -3.17 2.54
CA TRP A 77 -6.32 -3.37 2.66
C TRP A 77 -5.95 -4.71 3.29
N PHE A 78 -6.73 -5.20 4.25
CA PHE A 78 -6.59 -6.57 4.78
C PHE A 78 -6.63 -7.61 3.66
N VAL A 79 -7.59 -7.52 2.73
CA VAL A 79 -7.69 -8.45 1.60
C VAL A 79 -6.48 -8.33 0.68
N VAL A 80 -6.03 -7.11 0.38
CA VAL A 80 -4.83 -6.86 -0.44
C VAL A 80 -3.58 -7.48 0.21
N GLN A 81 -3.46 -7.41 1.53
CA GLN A 81 -2.34 -8.00 2.27
C GLN A 81 -2.28 -9.52 2.13
N LEU A 82 -3.42 -10.23 2.04
CA LEU A 82 -3.43 -11.69 1.97
C LEU A 82 -2.63 -12.25 0.79
N GLU A 83 -2.64 -11.55 -0.36
CA GLU A 83 -1.87 -11.95 -1.54
C GLU A 83 -0.37 -11.89 -1.27
N GLU A 84 0.10 -10.80 -0.68
CA GLU A 84 1.51 -10.64 -0.39
C GLU A 84 1.98 -11.52 0.77
N TYR A 85 1.13 -11.71 1.79
CA TYR A 85 1.41 -12.66 2.85
C TYR A 85 1.59 -14.07 2.28
N GLN A 86 0.70 -14.51 1.38
CA GLN A 86 0.83 -15.82 0.73
C GLN A 86 2.14 -15.91 -0.05
N ALA A 87 2.49 -14.86 -0.80
CA ALA A 87 3.73 -14.82 -1.59
C ALA A 87 4.99 -14.87 -0.70
N ARG A 88 5.01 -14.10 0.40
CA ARG A 88 6.14 -14.03 1.34
C ARG A 88 6.31 -15.32 2.16
N SER A 89 5.20 -15.89 2.64
CA SER A 89 5.21 -17.00 3.61
C SER A 89 5.05 -18.38 3.00
N GLY A 90 4.41 -18.49 1.83
CA GLY A 90 3.93 -19.75 1.28
C GLY A 90 2.72 -20.35 2.02
N ASP A 91 2.16 -19.69 3.05
CA ASP A 91 1.08 -20.21 3.89
C ASP A 91 -0.29 -20.11 3.19
N ARG A 92 -0.49 -20.96 2.18
CA ARG A 92 -1.77 -21.10 1.48
C ARG A 92 -2.89 -21.55 2.41
N ALA A 93 -2.59 -22.33 3.44
CA ALA A 93 -3.60 -22.90 4.32
C ALA A 93 -4.33 -21.81 5.12
N LEU A 94 -3.59 -20.88 5.73
CA LEU A 94 -4.18 -19.75 6.45
C LEU A 94 -4.99 -18.84 5.50
N VAL A 95 -4.44 -18.55 4.32
CA VAL A 95 -5.10 -17.69 3.33
C VAL A 95 -6.42 -18.31 2.87
N GLN A 96 -6.44 -19.60 2.51
CA GLN A 96 -7.68 -20.29 2.13
C GLN A 96 -8.69 -20.35 3.29
N ALA A 97 -8.22 -20.54 4.53
CA ALA A 97 -9.10 -20.54 5.71
C ALA A 97 -9.77 -19.16 5.95
N LEU A 98 -9.16 -18.07 5.49
CA LEU A 98 -9.72 -16.72 5.56
C LEU A 98 -10.74 -16.39 4.46
N GLN A 99 -10.91 -17.25 3.45
CA GLN A 99 -11.87 -17.00 2.36
C GLN A 99 -13.29 -16.66 2.84
N PRO A 100 -13.92 -17.40 3.79
CA PRO A 100 -15.27 -17.07 4.25
C PRO A 100 -15.37 -15.67 4.88
N ARG A 101 -14.28 -15.19 5.48
CA ARG A 101 -14.19 -13.84 6.04
C ARG A 101 -14.21 -12.78 4.93
N VAL A 102 -13.43 -12.98 3.87
CA VAL A 102 -13.39 -12.11 2.69
C VAL A 102 -14.74 -12.10 1.97
N ASP A 103 -15.33 -13.29 1.74
CA ASP A 103 -16.65 -13.42 1.12
C ASP A 103 -17.74 -12.69 1.93
N SER A 104 -17.67 -12.75 3.26
CA SER A 104 -18.61 -12.05 4.14
C SER A 104 -18.42 -10.52 4.09
N LEU A 105 -17.17 -10.04 3.98
CA LEU A 105 -16.87 -8.61 3.79
C LEU A 105 -17.45 -8.10 2.47
N PHE A 106 -17.21 -8.81 1.36
CA PHE A 106 -17.76 -8.41 0.06
C PHE A 106 -19.27 -8.52 0.00
N SER A 107 -19.88 -9.49 0.69
CA SER A 107 -21.33 -9.58 0.85
C SER A 107 -21.91 -8.40 1.63
N TYR A 108 -21.19 -7.86 2.60
CA TYR A 108 -21.55 -6.62 3.28
C TYR A 108 -21.45 -5.42 2.33
N LEU A 109 -20.29 -5.24 1.68
CA LEU A 109 -20.03 -4.11 0.78
C LEU A 109 -20.96 -4.11 -0.45
N ALA A 110 -21.38 -5.28 -0.92
CA ALA A 110 -22.29 -5.40 -2.06
C ALA A 110 -23.62 -4.66 -1.86
N LYS A 111 -24.06 -4.49 -0.60
CA LYS A 111 -25.29 -3.76 -0.24
C LYS A 111 -25.14 -2.25 -0.37
N LEU A 112 -23.90 -1.76 -0.46
CA LEU A 112 -23.53 -0.36 -0.57
C LEU A 112 -23.20 0.02 -2.02
N LYS A 113 -23.42 -0.88 -2.99
CA LYS A 113 -23.20 -0.59 -4.40
C LYS A 113 -24.36 0.19 -4.99
N ASN A 114 -24.05 1.20 -5.78
CA ASN A 114 -25.01 1.90 -6.61
C ASN A 114 -25.26 1.16 -7.94
N SER A 115 -26.09 1.76 -8.81
CA SER A 115 -26.45 1.21 -10.11
C SER A 115 -25.28 1.06 -11.09
N ASP A 116 -24.18 1.79 -10.89
CA ASP A 116 -22.95 1.66 -11.68
C ASP A 116 -22.02 0.56 -11.15
N GLY A 117 -22.40 -0.12 -10.07
CA GLY A 117 -21.57 -1.14 -9.41
C GLY A 117 -20.49 -0.56 -8.48
N LEU A 118 -20.48 0.76 -8.27
CA LEU A 118 -19.54 1.45 -7.38
C LEU A 118 -20.10 1.49 -5.95
N LEU A 119 -19.22 1.36 -4.96
CA LEU A 119 -19.52 1.64 -3.55
C LEU A 119 -19.91 3.12 -3.39
N GLU A 120 -21.05 3.35 -2.76
CA GLU A 120 -21.66 4.66 -2.53
C GLU A 120 -22.13 4.76 -1.07
N LYS A 121 -21.95 5.91 -0.45
CA LYS A 121 -22.36 6.20 0.94
C LYS A 121 -21.80 5.20 1.94
N LEU A 122 -20.50 4.95 1.83
CA LEU A 122 -19.81 4.10 2.79
C LEU A 122 -20.00 4.67 4.22
N PRO A 123 -20.45 3.85 5.18
CA PRO A 123 -20.70 4.30 6.55
C PRO A 123 -19.41 4.42 7.36
N ALA A 124 -19.56 4.94 8.59
CA ALA A 124 -18.50 5.06 9.58
C ALA A 124 -17.33 5.93 9.08
N TRP A 125 -16.10 5.59 9.46
CA TRP A 125 -14.93 6.38 9.11
C TRP A 125 -14.36 5.94 7.76
N VAL A 126 -14.77 6.63 6.68
CA VAL A 126 -14.14 6.44 5.37
C VAL A 126 -12.83 7.22 5.36
N PHE A 127 -11.71 6.51 5.23
CA PHE A 127 -10.38 7.08 5.33
C PHE A 127 -9.49 6.68 4.16
N VAL A 128 -8.93 7.67 3.46
CA VAL A 128 -8.03 7.47 2.29
C VAL A 128 -6.59 7.77 2.69
N GLU A 129 -6.36 8.93 3.28
CA GLU A 129 -5.08 9.36 3.88
C GLU A 129 -5.25 10.67 4.67
N TRP A 130 -4.19 11.14 5.32
CA TRP A 130 -4.16 12.39 6.08
C TRP A 130 -4.01 13.67 5.22
N SER A 131 -4.83 13.83 4.17
CA SER A 131 -4.81 15.01 3.29
C SER A 131 -6.21 15.53 2.97
N GLU A 132 -6.31 16.55 2.10
CA GLU A 132 -7.60 17.05 1.61
C GLU A 132 -8.44 15.96 0.93
N ALA A 133 -7.81 14.89 0.43
CA ALA A 133 -8.52 13.72 -0.10
C ALA A 133 -9.58 13.19 0.88
N ASN A 134 -9.33 13.30 2.19
CA ASN A 134 -10.25 12.82 3.21
C ASN A 134 -11.51 13.68 3.37
N ASN A 135 -11.53 14.89 2.80
CA ASN A 135 -12.74 15.72 2.73
C ASN A 135 -13.65 15.32 1.56
N PHE A 136 -13.19 14.42 0.67
CA PHE A 136 -13.86 14.02 -0.56
C PHE A 136 -14.34 12.56 -0.51
N VAL A 137 -14.63 12.03 0.68
CA VAL A 137 -14.92 10.61 0.87
C VAL A 137 -16.38 10.20 0.67
N GLN A 138 -17.26 11.14 0.31
CA GLN A 138 -18.69 10.93 0.09
C GLN A 138 -19.16 11.61 -1.22
N ASP A 139 -20.22 11.17 -1.88
CA ASP A 139 -20.98 9.93 -1.61
C ASP A 139 -20.31 8.73 -2.29
N VAL A 140 -19.87 8.90 -3.54
CA VAL A 140 -19.01 7.94 -4.25
C VAL A 140 -17.59 8.46 -4.17
N ASN A 141 -16.73 7.77 -3.42
CA ASN A 141 -15.30 8.04 -3.40
C ASN A 141 -14.57 7.10 -4.37
N TYR A 142 -13.92 7.65 -5.38
CA TYR A 142 -13.24 6.85 -6.39
C TYR A 142 -11.98 6.15 -5.86
N PRO A 143 -11.13 6.75 -5.00
CA PRO A 143 -10.03 6.03 -4.35
C PRO A 143 -10.48 4.76 -3.60
N SER A 144 -11.56 4.83 -2.81
CA SER A 144 -12.13 3.65 -2.14
C SER A 144 -12.61 2.60 -3.14
N ASN A 145 -13.16 3.00 -4.29
CA ASN A 145 -13.58 2.08 -5.35
C ASN A 145 -12.40 1.48 -6.12
N MET A 146 -11.31 2.23 -6.32
CA MET A 146 -10.04 1.72 -6.87
C MET A 146 -9.47 0.63 -5.97
N LEU A 147 -9.42 0.89 -4.66
CA LEU A 147 -9.02 -0.10 -3.65
C LEU A 147 -9.97 -1.31 -3.61
N TYR A 148 -11.29 -1.08 -3.73
CA TYR A 148 -12.27 -2.17 -3.81
C TYR A 148 -12.05 -3.08 -5.02
N ALA A 149 -11.77 -2.50 -6.20
CA ALA A 149 -11.39 -3.27 -7.38
C ALA A 149 -10.10 -4.07 -7.14
N GLY A 150 -9.09 -3.47 -6.50
CA GLY A 150 -7.87 -4.16 -6.09
C GLY A 150 -8.14 -5.37 -5.19
N ALA A 151 -8.96 -5.19 -4.15
CA ALA A 151 -9.32 -6.26 -3.22
C ALA A 151 -10.14 -7.38 -3.89
N LEU A 152 -11.09 -7.03 -4.76
CA LEU A 152 -11.86 -8.01 -5.55
C LEU A 152 -10.94 -8.86 -6.44
N ASP A 153 -10.03 -8.20 -7.14
CA ASP A 153 -9.10 -8.85 -8.07
C ASP A 153 -8.12 -9.78 -7.34
N VAL A 154 -7.60 -9.35 -6.18
CA VAL A 154 -6.82 -10.19 -5.25
C VAL A 154 -7.60 -11.43 -4.83
N ALA A 155 -8.83 -11.26 -4.34
CA ALA A 155 -9.66 -12.38 -3.93
C ALA A 155 -9.99 -13.33 -5.10
N GLY A 156 -10.18 -12.77 -6.31
CA GLY A 156 -10.36 -13.52 -7.55
C GLY A 156 -9.20 -14.46 -7.82
N ARG A 157 -7.96 -13.97 -7.69
CA ARG A 157 -6.74 -14.77 -7.86
C ARG A 157 -6.51 -15.77 -6.73
N LEU A 158 -6.67 -15.35 -5.48
CA LEU A 158 -6.40 -16.21 -4.31
C LEU A 158 -7.37 -17.38 -4.19
N TYR A 159 -8.64 -17.17 -4.53
CA TYR A 159 -9.72 -18.13 -4.28
C TYR A 159 -10.34 -18.70 -5.56
N GLY A 160 -9.78 -18.40 -6.73
CA GLY A 160 -10.32 -18.85 -8.02
C GLY A 160 -11.72 -18.30 -8.34
N ARG A 161 -12.02 -17.09 -7.86
CA ARG A 161 -13.34 -16.44 -7.98
C ARG A 161 -13.39 -15.51 -9.19
N SER A 162 -13.64 -16.09 -10.36
CA SER A 162 -13.72 -15.32 -11.62
C SER A 162 -14.79 -14.22 -11.59
N ASP A 163 -15.86 -14.40 -10.80
CA ASP A 163 -16.88 -13.40 -10.57
C ASP A 163 -16.32 -12.14 -9.86
N TYR A 164 -15.37 -12.31 -8.93
CA TYR A 164 -14.69 -11.18 -8.31
C TYR A 164 -13.75 -10.46 -9.28
N SER A 165 -12.99 -11.21 -10.10
CA SER A 165 -12.15 -10.59 -11.14
C SER A 165 -12.97 -9.80 -12.16
N GLN A 166 -14.09 -10.35 -12.65
CA GLN A 166 -15.00 -9.64 -13.55
C GLN A 166 -15.60 -8.39 -12.90
N GLN A 167 -15.97 -8.47 -11.63
CA GLN A 167 -16.48 -7.32 -10.89
C GLN A 167 -15.40 -6.25 -10.71
N ALA A 168 -14.15 -6.64 -10.43
CA ALA A 168 -13.03 -5.70 -10.32
C ALA A 168 -12.88 -4.89 -11.61
N ASP A 169 -12.88 -5.56 -12.76
CA ASP A 169 -12.77 -4.90 -14.06
C ASP A 169 -13.94 -3.96 -14.32
N ALA A 170 -15.18 -4.39 -14.02
CA ALA A 170 -16.35 -3.52 -14.12
C ALA A 170 -16.25 -2.26 -13.25
N VAL A 171 -15.73 -2.38 -12.02
CA VAL A 171 -15.48 -1.23 -11.14
C VAL A 171 -14.41 -0.32 -11.73
N ARG A 172 -13.29 -0.85 -12.24
CA ARG A 172 -12.24 -0.05 -12.89
C ARG A 172 -12.77 0.71 -14.11
N GLU A 173 -13.57 0.06 -14.95
CA GLU A 173 -14.23 0.68 -16.10
C GLU A 173 -15.17 1.81 -15.68
N ALA A 174 -16.00 1.59 -14.65
CA ALA A 174 -16.91 2.60 -14.12
C ALA A 174 -16.14 3.79 -13.54
N VAL A 175 -15.05 3.55 -12.81
CA VAL A 175 -14.16 4.61 -12.30
C VAL A 175 -13.54 5.39 -13.47
N ARG A 176 -12.96 4.72 -14.47
CA ARG A 176 -12.39 5.42 -15.65
C ARG A 176 -13.42 6.29 -16.35
N ARG A 177 -14.63 5.77 -16.57
CA ARG A 177 -15.72 6.50 -17.22
C ARG A 177 -16.17 7.73 -16.44
N GLN A 178 -16.26 7.65 -15.12
CA GLN A 178 -16.83 8.74 -14.30
C GLN A 178 -15.78 9.71 -13.74
N SER A 179 -14.61 9.22 -13.36
CA SER A 179 -13.62 9.97 -12.59
C SER A 179 -12.57 10.65 -13.46
N PHE A 180 -12.18 10.08 -14.60
CA PHE A 180 -11.16 10.69 -15.46
C PHE A 180 -11.77 11.83 -16.29
N ASP A 181 -11.32 13.05 -16.06
CA ASP A 181 -11.84 14.26 -16.72
C ASP A 181 -11.09 14.64 -18.01
N GLY A 182 -10.19 13.78 -18.47
CA GLY A 182 -9.30 14.02 -19.60
C GLY A 182 -7.89 14.48 -19.20
N GLU A 183 -7.71 14.93 -17.95
CA GLU A 183 -6.41 15.34 -17.43
C GLU A 183 -6.05 14.62 -16.12
N PHE A 184 -6.99 14.54 -15.18
CA PHE A 184 -6.83 13.93 -13.86
C PHE A 184 -8.03 13.05 -13.50
N PHE A 185 -7.84 12.15 -12.54
CA PHE A 185 -8.95 11.50 -11.85
C PHE A 185 -9.52 12.44 -10.77
N VAL A 186 -10.83 12.64 -10.79
CA VAL A 186 -11.61 13.34 -9.75
C VAL A 186 -11.78 12.41 -8.54
N ASP A 187 -11.74 12.93 -7.33
CA ASP A 187 -11.82 12.15 -6.08
C ASP A 187 -13.22 11.59 -5.79
N ASN A 188 -14.28 12.32 -6.15
CA ASN A 188 -15.63 11.92 -5.79
C ASN A 188 -16.75 12.40 -6.71
N ALA A 189 -17.90 11.78 -6.52
CA ALA A 189 -19.19 12.25 -7.00
C ALA A 189 -20.20 12.28 -5.85
N VAL A 190 -21.15 13.23 -5.92
CA VAL A 190 -22.16 13.46 -4.88
C VAL A 190 -23.53 13.18 -5.46
N ARG A 191 -24.41 12.51 -4.71
CA ARG A 191 -25.76 12.24 -5.15
C ARG A 191 -26.69 13.41 -4.82
N GLY A 192 -27.20 14.05 -5.88
CA GLY A 192 -28.28 15.02 -5.79
C GLY A 192 -29.64 14.43 -6.18
N GLN A 193 -30.66 15.29 -6.20
CA GLN A 193 -32.01 14.93 -6.65
C GLN A 193 -32.03 14.48 -8.13
N ASP A 194 -31.21 15.10 -8.98
CA ASP A 194 -31.13 14.79 -10.42
C ASP A 194 -30.19 13.62 -10.75
N GLY A 195 -29.68 12.92 -9.73
CA GLY A 195 -28.73 11.82 -9.91
C GLY A 195 -27.30 12.13 -9.44
N LEU A 196 -26.34 11.34 -9.93
CA LEU A 196 -24.94 11.40 -9.52
C LEU A 196 -24.24 12.53 -10.27
N LYS A 197 -23.57 13.43 -9.56
CA LYS A 197 -22.79 14.51 -10.16
C LYS A 197 -21.33 14.39 -9.74
N VAL A 198 -20.46 14.17 -10.72
CA VAL A 198 -18.99 14.15 -10.51
C VAL A 198 -18.55 15.55 -10.09
N THR A 199 -17.71 15.64 -9.05
CA THR A 199 -17.23 16.91 -8.54
C THR A 199 -16.05 17.44 -9.39
N ARG A 200 -15.30 18.41 -8.86
CA ARG A 200 -14.01 18.85 -9.41
C ARG A 200 -12.86 18.66 -8.43
N ASN A 201 -13.11 17.94 -7.34
CA ASN A 201 -12.13 17.70 -6.29
C ASN A 201 -11.06 16.75 -6.82
N ARG A 202 -9.79 17.12 -6.67
CA ARG A 202 -8.66 16.33 -7.18
C ARG A 202 -7.56 16.29 -6.13
N SER A 203 -7.03 15.12 -5.85
CA SER A 203 -5.92 14.90 -4.94
C SER A 203 -4.84 14.06 -5.61
N GLU A 204 -3.60 14.20 -5.15
CA GLU A 204 -2.50 13.31 -5.51
C GLU A 204 -2.80 11.86 -5.17
N ALA A 205 -3.40 11.61 -3.99
CA ALA A 205 -3.78 10.27 -3.57
C ALA A 205 -4.72 9.60 -4.57
N CYS A 206 -5.72 10.31 -5.10
CA CYS A 206 -6.60 9.74 -6.12
C CYS A 206 -5.83 9.28 -7.35
N GLN A 207 -4.83 10.06 -7.79
CA GLN A 207 -4.01 9.67 -8.93
C GLN A 207 -3.15 8.45 -8.57
N TYR A 208 -2.52 8.44 -7.40
CA TYR A 208 -1.71 7.30 -6.97
C TYR A 208 -2.52 6.01 -6.84
N TYR A 209 -3.73 6.07 -6.27
CA TYR A 209 -4.65 4.94 -6.20
C TYR A 209 -5.06 4.44 -7.60
N ALA A 210 -5.29 5.35 -8.56
CA ALA A 210 -5.66 4.98 -9.92
C ALA A 210 -4.59 4.11 -10.59
N PHE A 211 -3.32 4.50 -10.49
CA PHE A 211 -2.21 3.70 -11.01
C PHE A 211 -1.92 2.47 -10.15
N TYR A 212 -2.02 2.58 -8.82
CA TYR A 212 -1.66 1.50 -7.92
C TYR A 212 -2.58 0.28 -8.08
N PHE A 213 -3.88 0.52 -8.27
CA PHE A 213 -4.90 -0.52 -8.42
C PHE A 213 -5.31 -0.81 -9.88
N GLY A 214 -4.53 -0.32 -10.85
CA GLY A 214 -4.68 -0.66 -12.27
C GLY A 214 -5.90 -0.06 -12.96
N VAL A 215 -6.45 1.03 -12.42
CA VAL A 215 -7.43 1.86 -13.16
C VAL A 215 -6.72 2.62 -14.28
N ALA A 216 -5.48 3.06 -14.03
CA ALA A 216 -4.59 3.67 -15.01
C ALA A 216 -3.27 2.91 -15.11
N THR A 217 -2.61 3.02 -16.27
CA THR A 217 -1.25 2.54 -16.51
C THR A 217 -0.43 3.63 -17.21
N PRO A 218 0.91 3.58 -17.15
CA PRO A 218 1.76 4.52 -17.90
C PRO A 218 1.45 4.56 -19.40
N GLU A 219 0.95 3.46 -19.98
CA GLU A 219 0.60 3.36 -21.40
C GLU A 219 -0.78 3.94 -21.69
N SER A 220 -1.77 3.65 -20.86
CA SER A 220 -3.16 4.11 -21.07
C SER A 220 -3.37 5.59 -20.71
N HIS A 221 -2.58 6.11 -19.78
CA HIS A 221 -2.69 7.49 -19.27
C HIS A 221 -1.30 8.16 -19.24
N ALA A 222 -0.57 8.08 -20.36
CA ALA A 222 0.82 8.54 -20.47
C ALA A 222 1.02 9.99 -20.06
N ASP A 223 0.15 10.91 -20.47
CA ASP A 223 0.29 12.33 -20.13
C ASP A 223 0.13 12.57 -18.62
N LEU A 224 -0.84 11.93 -17.98
CA LEU A 224 -1.00 12.01 -16.53
C LEU A 224 0.21 11.38 -15.82
N TRP A 225 0.68 10.22 -16.29
CA TRP A 225 1.87 9.57 -15.74
C TRP A 225 3.11 10.48 -15.79
N GLN A 226 3.35 11.13 -16.92
CA GLN A 226 4.48 12.05 -17.09
C GLN A 226 4.38 13.26 -16.12
N LYS A 227 3.18 13.83 -15.94
CA LYS A 227 2.97 14.90 -14.95
C LYS A 227 3.32 14.40 -13.54
N LEU A 228 2.78 13.25 -13.13
CA LEU A 228 3.01 12.70 -11.79
C LEU A 228 4.50 12.39 -11.54
N VAL A 229 5.22 11.88 -12.53
CA VAL A 229 6.64 11.57 -12.35
C VAL A 229 7.49 12.85 -12.32
N LYS A 230 7.24 13.82 -13.22
CA LYS A 230 8.15 14.94 -13.45
C LYS A 230 7.84 16.20 -12.64
N GLU A 231 6.57 16.42 -12.32
CA GLU A 231 6.09 17.69 -11.77
C GLU A 231 5.51 17.55 -10.35
N PHE A 232 5.22 16.32 -9.93
CA PHE A 232 4.76 16.01 -8.58
C PHE A 232 5.90 15.45 -7.72
N GLY A 233 5.67 15.35 -6.41
CA GLY A 233 6.65 14.84 -5.43
C GLY A 233 6.96 15.85 -4.31
N PRO A 234 8.00 15.58 -3.50
CA PRO A 234 8.28 16.34 -2.27
C PRO A 234 8.53 17.83 -2.53
N LYS A 235 9.02 18.16 -3.73
CA LYS A 235 9.38 19.53 -4.15
C LYS A 235 8.26 20.27 -4.89
N ARG A 236 7.07 19.66 -5.02
CA ARG A 236 5.97 20.26 -5.75
C ARG A 236 5.47 21.55 -5.08
N LYS A 237 5.43 21.60 -3.74
CA LYS A 237 4.96 22.77 -2.98
C LYS A 237 5.73 24.05 -3.31
N GLN A 238 7.02 23.95 -3.66
CA GLN A 238 7.87 25.07 -4.04
C GLN A 238 7.52 25.61 -5.43
N THR A 239 7.15 24.72 -6.35
CA THR A 239 6.76 25.10 -7.73
C THR A 239 5.30 25.54 -7.84
N ASN A 240 4.46 25.15 -6.86
CA ASN A 240 3.01 25.31 -6.89
C ASN A 240 2.37 24.78 -8.19
N ALA A 241 2.96 23.74 -8.80
CA ALA A 241 2.42 23.12 -10.01
C ALA A 241 1.04 22.51 -9.73
N TYR A 242 0.08 22.73 -10.62
CA TYR A 242 -1.30 22.22 -10.55
C TYR A 242 -2.03 22.53 -9.23
N PRO A 243 -2.19 23.81 -8.81
CA PRO A 243 -2.74 24.17 -7.50
C PRO A 243 -4.16 23.61 -7.22
N GLN A 244 -4.88 23.21 -8.27
CA GLN A 244 -6.18 22.54 -8.20
C GLN A 244 -6.12 21.06 -7.76
N VAL A 245 -4.93 20.46 -7.67
CA VAL A 245 -4.72 19.07 -7.22
C VAL A 245 -4.10 19.10 -5.84
N HIS A 246 -4.84 18.69 -4.81
CA HIS A 246 -4.38 18.73 -3.43
C HIS A 246 -3.21 17.75 -3.19
N PRO A 247 -2.15 18.17 -2.46
CA PRO A 247 -0.97 17.34 -2.24
C PRO A 247 -1.26 16.17 -1.29
N ALA A 248 -0.54 15.06 -1.50
CA ALA A 248 -0.61 13.90 -0.62
C ALA A 248 0.12 14.14 0.72
N ASN A 249 -0.17 13.30 1.71
CA ASN A 249 0.58 13.22 2.96
C ASN A 249 1.40 11.92 3.04
N THR A 250 2.15 11.75 4.14
CA THR A 250 3.05 10.61 4.33
C THR A 250 2.32 9.28 4.15
N PHE A 251 1.29 9.04 4.97
CA PHE A 251 0.49 7.82 4.93
C PHE A 251 -0.91 8.13 4.38
N ILE A 252 -1.33 7.57 3.25
CA ILE A 252 -0.70 6.50 2.44
C ILE A 252 0.05 7.06 1.20
N GLY A 253 -0.22 8.30 0.80
CA GLY A 253 0.11 8.80 -0.53
C GLY A 253 1.60 8.78 -0.91
N ASP A 254 2.51 9.22 -0.03
CA ASP A 254 3.95 9.21 -0.33
C ASP A 254 4.48 7.78 -0.56
N TYR A 255 3.96 6.78 0.17
CA TYR A 255 4.35 5.39 -0.04
C TYR A 255 3.84 4.83 -1.36
N LEU A 256 2.61 5.14 -1.77
CA LEU A 256 2.12 4.72 -3.09
C LEU A 256 2.92 5.38 -4.20
N ARG A 257 3.29 6.65 -4.05
CA ARG A 257 4.18 7.31 -5.00
C ARG A 257 5.50 6.55 -5.16
N LEU A 258 6.17 6.21 -4.06
CA LEU A 258 7.42 5.44 -4.11
C LEU A 258 7.23 4.06 -4.73
N GLU A 259 6.11 3.38 -4.46
CA GLU A 259 5.78 2.11 -5.11
C GLU A 259 5.57 2.27 -6.62
N LEU A 260 4.92 3.34 -7.07
CA LEU A 260 4.73 3.61 -8.49
C LEU A 260 6.05 3.91 -9.19
N LEU A 261 6.93 4.71 -8.57
CA LEU A 261 8.27 4.96 -9.08
C LEU A 261 9.09 3.66 -9.18
N SER A 262 8.94 2.77 -8.20
CA SER A 262 9.58 1.45 -8.21
C SER A 262 9.06 0.54 -9.32
N ARG A 263 7.75 0.51 -9.55
CA ARG A 263 7.15 -0.24 -10.69
C ARG A 263 7.69 0.26 -12.03
N ALA A 264 8.03 1.54 -12.13
CA ALA A 264 8.62 2.14 -13.32
C ALA A 264 10.16 2.10 -13.38
N GLY A 265 10.83 1.51 -12.38
CA GLY A 265 12.30 1.42 -12.34
C GLY A 265 13.02 2.76 -12.13
N LEU A 266 12.36 3.78 -11.59
CA LEU A 266 12.90 5.14 -11.41
C LEU A 266 13.75 5.26 -10.14
N VAL A 267 14.77 4.41 -10.00
CA VAL A 267 15.53 4.21 -8.76
C VAL A 267 16.24 5.47 -8.26
N GLN A 268 16.83 6.27 -9.14
CA GLN A 268 17.47 7.54 -8.73
C GLN A 268 16.47 8.51 -8.10
N GLN A 269 15.26 8.56 -8.66
CA GLN A 269 14.20 9.42 -8.15
C GLN A 269 13.68 8.89 -6.81
N ILE A 270 13.52 7.57 -6.65
CA ILE A 270 13.22 6.94 -5.36
C ILE A 270 14.24 7.35 -4.31
N LEU A 271 15.54 7.24 -4.60
CA LEU A 271 16.59 7.61 -3.65
C LEU A 271 16.54 9.11 -3.29
N SER A 272 16.34 9.98 -4.27
CA SER A 272 16.22 11.42 -4.04
C SER A 272 15.00 11.75 -3.17
N GLU A 273 13.82 11.27 -3.57
CA GLU A 273 12.57 11.60 -2.90
C GLU A 273 12.47 10.95 -1.52
N SER A 274 13.04 9.75 -1.32
CA SER A 274 13.15 9.13 0.00
C SER A 274 13.91 10.03 0.99
N LYS A 275 14.99 10.68 0.54
CA LYS A 275 15.72 11.65 1.37
C LYS A 275 14.86 12.87 1.67
N ASP A 276 14.24 13.45 0.64
CA ASP A 276 13.41 14.64 0.80
C ASP A 276 12.19 14.40 1.72
N PHE A 277 11.58 13.21 1.67
CA PHE A 277 10.42 12.84 2.48
C PHE A 277 10.76 12.46 3.93
N PHE A 278 11.86 11.74 4.16
CA PHE A 278 12.05 11.01 5.43
C PHE A 278 13.34 11.36 6.19
N LEU A 279 14.37 11.89 5.53
CA LEU A 279 15.69 12.06 6.17
C LEU A 279 15.61 12.96 7.41
N TYR A 280 14.88 14.07 7.33
CA TYR A 280 14.74 15.00 8.45
C TYR A 280 14.02 14.37 9.66
N MET A 281 13.15 13.37 9.46
CA MET A 281 12.49 12.66 10.56
C MET A 281 13.51 11.80 11.32
N ALA A 282 14.30 11.04 10.55
CA ALA A 282 15.35 10.18 11.08
C ALA A 282 16.45 10.97 11.81
N GLU A 283 16.91 12.09 11.24
CA GLU A 283 17.92 12.97 11.87
C GLU A 283 17.43 13.57 13.19
N ARG A 284 16.14 13.89 13.29
CA ARG A 284 15.58 14.56 14.49
C ARG A 284 15.24 13.60 15.61
N THR A 285 14.79 12.38 15.30
CA THR A 285 14.17 11.47 16.29
C THR A 285 14.70 10.04 16.24
N GLY A 286 15.55 9.70 15.27
CA GLY A 286 15.99 8.32 15.03
C GLY A 286 14.87 7.38 14.58
N THR A 287 13.68 7.91 14.28
CA THR A 287 12.45 7.19 13.96
C THR A 287 11.69 7.93 12.84
N LEU A 288 10.66 7.29 12.29
CA LEU A 288 9.84 7.84 11.19
C LEU A 288 8.40 8.06 11.64
N TRP A 289 7.76 9.08 11.08
CA TRP A 289 6.59 9.71 11.68
C TRP A 289 5.28 9.32 10.98
N GLU A 290 4.18 9.47 11.71
CA GLU A 290 2.80 9.24 11.24
C GLU A 290 2.40 10.22 10.12
N ASN A 291 2.88 11.45 10.22
CA ASN A 291 2.62 12.52 9.27
C ASN A 291 3.89 13.37 9.07
N ARG A 292 3.81 14.41 8.25
CA ARG A 292 4.95 15.33 8.01
C ARG A 292 5.33 16.18 9.23
N GLY A 293 4.52 16.21 10.28
CA GLY A 293 4.71 17.04 11.46
C GLY A 293 5.02 16.24 12.72
N THR A 294 5.20 16.92 13.84
CA THR A 294 5.38 16.29 15.17
C THR A 294 4.11 16.35 16.02
N ASN A 295 2.96 16.64 15.39
CA ASN A 295 1.65 16.74 16.06
C ASN A 295 0.93 15.37 16.17
N ALA A 296 1.51 14.33 15.59
CA ALA A 296 1.07 12.95 15.69
C ALA A 296 2.25 12.07 16.15
N SER A 297 2.15 10.73 16.07
CA SER A 297 3.26 9.87 16.50
C SER A 297 4.51 10.12 15.67
N THR A 298 5.65 10.30 16.33
CA THR A 298 6.96 10.39 15.66
C THR A 298 7.67 9.03 15.58
N ASN A 299 6.97 7.92 15.86
CA ASN A 299 7.50 6.58 15.69
C ASN A 299 6.36 5.65 15.24
N HIS A 300 6.24 5.43 13.93
CA HIS A 300 5.13 4.70 13.33
C HIS A 300 5.58 3.50 12.49
N GLY A 301 4.94 2.34 12.70
CA GLY A 301 5.29 1.06 12.10
C GLY A 301 5.29 1.07 10.58
N PHE A 302 4.20 1.55 9.95
CA PHE A 302 4.11 1.61 8.48
C PHE A 302 5.28 2.38 7.86
N ALA A 303 5.85 3.35 8.61
CA ALA A 303 6.82 4.26 8.04
C ALA A 303 8.16 3.57 7.76
N SER A 304 8.42 2.46 8.45
CA SER A 304 9.55 1.57 8.17
C SER A 304 9.53 0.95 6.77
N HIS A 305 8.40 1.02 6.04
CA HIS A 305 8.32 0.59 4.63
C HIS A 305 9.37 1.25 3.73
N ILE A 306 9.87 2.43 4.09
CA ILE A 306 11.00 3.04 3.35
C ILE A 306 12.25 2.16 3.34
N ALA A 307 12.50 1.37 4.38
CA ALA A 307 13.61 0.43 4.40
C ALA A 307 13.43 -0.68 3.36
N HIS A 308 12.20 -1.20 3.19
CA HIS A 308 11.87 -2.15 2.14
C HIS A 308 12.13 -1.56 0.75
N ILE A 309 11.69 -0.31 0.51
CA ILE A 309 11.96 0.40 -0.75
C ILE A 309 13.47 0.51 -1.01
N LEU A 310 14.27 0.90 -0.01
CA LEU A 310 15.72 1.04 -0.17
C LEU A 310 16.41 -0.31 -0.42
N VAL A 311 16.03 -1.38 0.29
CA VAL A 311 16.55 -2.74 0.06
C VAL A 311 16.16 -3.25 -1.33
N ARG A 312 14.89 -3.08 -1.71
CA ARG A 312 14.37 -3.59 -2.98
C ARG A 312 14.93 -2.85 -4.18
N ASP A 313 14.92 -1.53 -4.12
CA ASP A 313 15.16 -0.67 -5.29
C ASP A 313 16.57 -0.08 -5.33
N VAL A 314 17.15 0.34 -4.20
CA VAL A 314 18.48 0.99 -4.17
C VAL A 314 19.61 -0.03 -4.00
N LEU A 315 19.49 -0.96 -3.05
CA LEU A 315 20.41 -2.09 -2.94
C LEU A 315 20.22 -3.05 -4.12
N GLY A 316 19.00 -3.16 -4.63
CA GLY A 316 18.65 -3.89 -5.84
C GLY A 316 18.15 -5.32 -5.60
N VAL A 317 17.81 -5.70 -4.36
CA VAL A 317 17.19 -7.01 -4.07
C VAL A 317 15.72 -6.98 -4.51
N ARG A 318 15.52 -7.01 -5.82
CA ARG A 318 14.23 -6.74 -6.48
C ARG A 318 13.15 -7.75 -6.08
N THR A 319 13.54 -8.99 -5.84
CA THR A 319 12.63 -10.04 -5.38
C THR A 319 13.36 -10.94 -4.41
N LEU A 320 12.70 -11.23 -3.28
CA LEU A 320 13.15 -12.21 -2.29
C LEU A 320 12.01 -13.22 -2.07
N ASP A 321 12.09 -14.34 -2.79
CA ASP A 321 11.12 -15.43 -2.74
C ASP A 321 11.68 -16.53 -1.83
N ILE A 322 11.38 -16.39 -0.53
CA ILE A 322 11.82 -17.33 0.51
C ILE A 322 11.29 -18.76 0.26
N PRO A 323 10.00 -18.98 -0.05
CA PRO A 323 9.48 -20.33 -0.30
C PRO A 323 10.23 -21.09 -1.41
N ASN A 324 10.61 -20.39 -2.48
CA ASN A 324 11.35 -20.99 -3.60
C ASN A 324 12.87 -20.81 -3.51
N LYS A 325 13.39 -20.24 -2.41
CA LYS A 325 14.80 -19.88 -2.21
C LYS A 325 15.40 -19.14 -3.42
N LYS A 326 14.66 -18.16 -3.93
CA LYS A 326 15.06 -17.40 -5.12
C LYS A 326 15.21 -15.93 -4.77
N MET A 327 16.29 -15.33 -5.27
CA MET A 327 16.52 -13.89 -5.19
C MET A 327 16.81 -13.34 -6.58
N VAL A 328 16.23 -12.18 -6.87
CA VAL A 328 16.49 -11.43 -8.11
C VAL A 328 17.22 -10.15 -7.74
N LEU A 329 18.44 -9.99 -8.24
CA LEU A 329 19.23 -8.76 -8.14
C LEU A 329 18.97 -7.90 -9.38
N ARG A 330 18.67 -6.62 -9.20
CA ARG A 330 18.58 -5.62 -10.28
C ARG A 330 19.25 -4.35 -9.80
N LEU A 331 20.48 -4.14 -10.28
CA LEU A 331 21.24 -2.93 -9.95
C LEU A 331 20.84 -1.79 -10.89
N ALA A 332 20.65 -0.61 -10.31
CA ALA A 332 20.47 0.63 -11.06
C ALA A 332 21.59 1.60 -10.73
N PRO A 333 22.04 2.42 -11.70
CA PRO A 333 23.02 3.45 -11.41
C PRO A 333 22.38 4.51 -10.51
N VAL A 334 22.99 4.76 -9.35
CA VAL A 334 22.56 5.79 -8.39
C VAL A 334 23.77 6.61 -7.94
N PRO A 335 23.58 7.88 -7.51
CA PRO A 335 24.69 8.74 -7.09
C PRO A 335 25.16 8.41 -5.67
N LEU A 336 25.64 7.17 -5.46
CA LEU A 336 26.29 6.71 -4.24
C LEU A 336 27.55 5.92 -4.62
N ASP A 337 28.59 6.00 -3.78
CA ASP A 337 29.85 5.29 -4.02
C ASP A 337 29.71 3.77 -3.80
N TRP A 338 28.85 3.36 -2.86
CA TRP A 338 28.58 1.99 -2.49
C TRP A 338 27.23 1.85 -1.75
N CYS A 339 26.73 0.62 -1.66
CA CYS A 339 25.60 0.24 -0.81
C CYS A 339 25.78 -1.22 -0.38
N GLU A 340 25.43 -1.54 0.87
CA GLU A 340 25.46 -2.91 1.38
C GLU A 340 24.31 -3.17 2.34
N ALA A 341 23.86 -4.44 2.39
CA ALA A 341 23.00 -4.92 3.46
C ALA A 341 23.24 -6.41 3.74
N ARG A 342 22.88 -6.80 4.96
CA ARG A 342 22.82 -8.20 5.40
C ARG A 342 21.41 -8.50 5.87
N LEU A 343 20.68 -9.30 5.11
CA LEU A 343 19.28 -9.63 5.33
C LEU A 343 19.19 -11.01 5.98
N PRO A 344 18.52 -11.17 7.13
CA PRO A 344 18.27 -12.49 7.70
C PRO A 344 17.37 -13.33 6.78
N LEU A 345 17.64 -14.63 6.74
CA LEU A 345 16.84 -15.64 6.06
C LEU A 345 16.54 -16.79 7.02
N PRO A 346 15.49 -17.60 6.78
CA PRO A 346 15.18 -18.74 7.65
C PRO A 346 16.34 -19.74 7.81
N ASP A 347 17.19 -19.86 6.78
CA ASP A 347 18.30 -20.80 6.70
C ASP A 347 19.69 -20.13 6.68
N GLY A 348 19.77 -18.85 7.08
CA GLY A 348 21.05 -18.16 7.20
C GLY A 348 20.93 -16.65 7.01
N GLN A 349 21.83 -16.10 6.20
CA GLN A 349 21.89 -14.67 5.91
C GLN A 349 22.23 -14.45 4.44
N LEU A 350 21.55 -13.48 3.83
CA LEU A 350 21.88 -12.95 2.52
C LEU A 350 22.72 -11.68 2.70
N SER A 351 23.93 -11.65 2.15
CA SER A 351 24.76 -10.44 2.08
C SER A 351 24.78 -9.94 0.64
N VAL A 352 24.41 -8.69 0.43
CA VAL A 352 24.50 -8.03 -0.88
C VAL A 352 25.26 -6.73 -0.70
N ARG A 353 26.22 -6.48 -1.58
CA ARG A 353 26.89 -5.19 -1.66
C ARG A 353 27.23 -4.84 -3.10
N TRP A 354 27.25 -3.56 -3.40
CA TRP A 354 27.79 -3.04 -4.64
C TRP A 354 28.60 -1.76 -4.39
N TRP A 355 29.57 -1.48 -5.26
CA TRP A 355 30.45 -0.33 -5.19
C TRP A 355 30.93 0.08 -6.58
N TYR A 356 31.43 1.30 -6.72
CA TYR A 356 32.07 1.76 -7.96
C TYR A 356 33.59 1.64 -7.90
N GLU A 357 34.17 1.01 -8.92
CA GLU A 357 35.61 0.93 -9.13
C GLU A 357 35.92 1.43 -10.54
N GLN A 358 36.70 2.51 -10.66
CA GLN A 358 37.04 3.15 -11.95
C GLN A 358 35.80 3.45 -12.83
N GLY A 359 34.68 3.84 -12.21
CA GLY A 359 33.42 4.16 -12.89
C GLY A 359 32.57 2.95 -13.28
N VAL A 360 33.01 1.73 -12.96
CA VAL A 360 32.26 0.48 -13.20
C VAL A 360 31.59 0.03 -11.90
N GLN A 361 30.30 -0.25 -11.94
CA GLN A 361 29.57 -0.83 -10.81
C GLN A 361 29.96 -2.31 -10.67
N LYS A 362 30.52 -2.66 -9.52
CA LYS A 362 30.86 -4.02 -9.09
C LYS A 362 29.91 -4.44 -7.98
N HIS A 363 29.65 -5.74 -7.84
CA HIS A 363 28.82 -6.25 -6.77
C HIS A 363 29.28 -7.62 -6.28
N GLU A 364 28.83 -7.97 -5.08
CA GLU A 364 29.03 -9.26 -4.45
C GLU A 364 27.72 -9.69 -3.78
N VAL A 365 27.34 -10.95 -4.00
CA VAL A 365 26.20 -11.59 -3.36
C VAL A 365 26.68 -12.87 -2.68
N ILE A 366 26.41 -12.99 -1.39
CA ILE A 366 26.65 -14.20 -0.60
C ILE A 366 25.29 -14.67 -0.08
N CYS A 367 24.86 -15.87 -0.49
CA CYS A 367 23.60 -16.46 -0.08
C CYS A 367 23.80 -17.85 0.54
N PRO A 368 22.87 -18.33 1.38
CA PRO A 368 22.91 -19.69 1.91
C PRO A 368 22.85 -20.74 0.79
N GLN A 369 23.35 -21.95 1.07
CA GLN A 369 23.35 -23.03 0.10
C GLN A 369 21.93 -23.37 -0.39
N GLY A 370 21.77 -23.53 -1.70
CA GLY A 370 20.50 -23.89 -2.34
C GLY A 370 19.64 -22.69 -2.75
N TRP A 371 20.10 -21.47 -2.50
CA TRP A 371 19.49 -20.27 -3.06
C TRP A 371 19.89 -20.06 -4.53
N VAL A 372 18.92 -19.65 -5.34
CA VAL A 372 19.12 -19.25 -6.74
C VAL A 372 19.19 -17.72 -6.80
N VAL A 373 20.28 -17.20 -7.36
CA VAL A 373 20.46 -15.77 -7.61
C VAL A 373 20.31 -15.51 -9.10
N GLU A 374 19.36 -14.65 -9.47
CA GLU A 374 19.16 -14.16 -10.84
C GLU A 374 19.56 -12.69 -10.91
N GLU A 375 20.50 -12.34 -11.79
CA GLU A 375 21.01 -10.97 -11.95
C GLU A 375 20.47 -10.25 -13.17
#